data_AF-A0A831UV24-F1
#
_entry.id   AF-A0A831UV24-F1
#
_cell.length_a   1.000
_cell.length_b   1.000
_cell.length_c   1.000
_cell.angle_alpha   90.00
_cell.angle_beta   90.00
_cell.angle_gamma   90.00
#
_symmetry.space_group_name_H-M   'P 1'
#
loop_
_entity.id
_entity.type
_entity.pdbx_description
1 polymer ?
#
loop_
_entity_poly.entity_id
_entity_poly.type
_entity_poly.pdbx_seq_one_letter_code
_entity_poly.pdbx_strand_id
1 'polypeptide(L)'
;MPHRKQQRENAMRKVRKTNRQPKGEAFMAFDIGSTSIKLCIAQVHGRSITIERLVETPLPPNAVREGTLLEPDTVARALRETLQQAGKHPKAAVLTIAGPHTTARPVRLPPMPVEVLEKSIQFEAGRYLPSAAEEHFIGFEVVEQGEEYLEILLVAAPRASTEAFIDLIEKHNIEVELVELQPFAFWRAIQTAYRGHTPPAYAFVDIGGGHTQVSVVRGPLLALTRHIPIAGETFSAALKGYFHYSDEEAEQIKRGLNLADLIEHIPQENPPLRLVQPILDELIREIRRSLNYYQSQFQSQKGREGRVERLYLAGGTARMQGIATYFEHKMGIPTQVFDPFQSEAVNFGNFVPDPEMLGCQWVNALGATMIPIEQAERDIWYAATESLEEVAA
;
A
#
# COMPACT_ATOMS: atom_id res chain seq x y z
N MET A 1 8.36 -6.33 -32.98
CA MET A 1 8.45 -7.01 -31.67
C MET A 1 9.60 -6.48 -30.78
N PRO A 2 10.85 -6.25 -31.25
CA PRO A 2 11.94 -5.71 -30.40
C PRO A 2 11.77 -4.23 -30.03
N HIS A 3 11.16 -3.44 -30.93
CA HIS A 3 11.02 -1.99 -30.78
C HIS A 3 10.15 -1.55 -29.59
N ARG A 4 9.14 -2.35 -29.21
CA ARG A 4 8.24 -2.05 -28.06
C ARG A 4 8.90 -2.33 -26.71
N LYS A 5 9.78 -3.34 -26.63
CA LYS A 5 10.52 -3.69 -25.40
C LYS A 5 11.52 -2.58 -25.04
N GLN A 6 12.20 -2.05 -26.04
CA GLN A 6 13.15 -0.95 -25.88
C GLN A 6 12.47 0.42 -25.66
N GLN A 7 11.26 0.61 -26.18
CA GLN A 7 10.42 1.77 -25.84
C GLN A 7 9.88 1.69 -24.39
N ARG A 8 9.51 0.50 -23.90
CA ARG A 8 9.08 0.26 -22.50
C ARG A 8 10.23 0.45 -21.49
N GLU A 9 11.43 -0.04 -21.79
CA GLU A 9 12.63 0.23 -20.96
C GLU A 9 13.02 1.72 -20.97
N ASN A 10 12.86 2.41 -22.10
CA ASN A 10 13.05 3.86 -22.19
C ASN A 10 11.94 4.68 -21.51
N ALA A 11 10.72 4.14 -21.38
CA ALA A 11 9.64 4.76 -20.62
C ALA A 11 9.93 4.69 -19.11
N MET A 12 10.39 3.54 -18.60
CA MET A 12 10.85 3.40 -17.21
C MET A 12 12.06 4.31 -16.90
N ARG A 13 12.98 4.49 -17.86
CA ARG A 13 14.07 5.48 -17.74
C ARG A 13 13.60 6.94 -17.84
N LYS A 14 12.48 7.22 -18.52
CA LYS A 14 11.91 8.58 -18.64
C LYS A 14 11.23 9.06 -17.37
N VAL A 15 10.79 8.17 -16.48
CA VAL A 15 10.29 8.53 -15.14
C VAL A 15 11.35 9.33 -14.35
N ARG A 16 12.64 9.10 -14.60
CA ARG A 16 13.74 9.89 -14.02
C ARG A 16 13.93 11.29 -14.63
N LYS A 17 13.19 11.71 -15.67
CA LYS A 17 13.50 12.94 -16.44
C LYS A 17 12.34 13.88 -16.80
N THR A 18 11.09 13.61 -16.45
CA THR A 18 9.99 14.56 -16.73
C THR A 18 9.75 15.51 -15.57
N ASN A 19 10.63 16.51 -15.48
CA ASN A 19 10.62 17.56 -14.47
C ASN A 19 9.67 18.72 -14.82
N ARG A 20 8.37 18.43 -15.02
CA ARG A 20 7.32 19.47 -15.09
C ARG A 20 5.98 18.90 -14.61
N GLN A 21 5.52 19.36 -13.43
CA GLN A 21 4.12 19.23 -13.03
C GLN A 21 3.24 20.16 -13.87
N PRO A 22 2.31 19.64 -14.69
CA PRO A 22 1.23 20.46 -15.21
C PRO A 22 0.26 20.81 -14.07
N LYS A 23 0.16 22.09 -13.73
CA LYS A 23 -0.85 22.59 -12.79
C LYS A 23 -2.24 22.20 -13.31
N GLY A 24 -2.99 21.41 -12.53
CA GLY A 24 -4.39 21.08 -12.79
C GLY A 24 -4.64 19.79 -13.59
N GLU A 25 -3.65 18.91 -13.77
CA GLU A 25 -3.94 17.57 -14.30
C GLU A 25 -4.51 16.65 -13.21
N ALA A 26 -5.55 15.91 -13.57
CA ALA A 26 -6.13 14.87 -12.73
C ALA A 26 -5.31 13.58 -12.86
N PHE A 27 -5.02 12.94 -11.74
CA PHE A 27 -4.32 11.68 -11.64
C PHE A 27 -5.33 10.55 -11.46
N MET A 28 -5.21 9.50 -12.26
CA MET A 28 -5.96 8.27 -12.08
C MET A 28 -5.06 7.23 -11.38
N ALA A 29 -5.60 6.55 -10.38
CA ALA A 29 -4.93 5.42 -9.75
C ALA A 29 -5.85 4.20 -9.64
N PHE A 30 -5.26 3.02 -9.84
CA PHE A 30 -5.90 1.73 -9.64
C PHE A 30 -5.32 0.98 -8.45
N ASP A 31 -6.22 0.44 -7.63
CA ASP A 31 -5.95 -0.62 -6.67
C ASP A 31 -6.83 -1.83 -7.01
N ILE A 32 -6.22 -2.87 -7.56
CA ILE A 32 -6.92 -4.10 -7.96
C ILE A 32 -6.67 -5.16 -6.90
N GLY A 33 -7.57 -5.21 -5.92
CA GLY A 33 -7.53 -6.16 -4.81
C GLY A 33 -8.20 -7.50 -5.14
N SER A 34 -8.28 -8.35 -4.12
CA SER A 34 -8.92 -9.68 -4.18
C SER A 34 -10.45 -9.59 -4.31
N THR A 35 -11.05 -8.61 -3.63
CA THR A 35 -12.50 -8.49 -3.48
C THR A 35 -13.12 -7.40 -4.34
N SER A 36 -12.30 -6.52 -4.95
CA SER A 36 -12.79 -5.35 -5.67
C SER A 36 -11.68 -4.67 -6.48
N ILE A 37 -12.06 -3.99 -7.56
CA ILE A 37 -11.27 -2.95 -8.21
C ILE A 37 -11.67 -1.60 -7.61
N LYS A 38 -10.68 -0.81 -7.18
CA LYS A 38 -10.86 0.57 -6.73
C LYS A 38 -10.13 1.51 -7.68
N LEU A 39 -10.86 2.50 -8.19
CA LEU A 39 -10.34 3.58 -9.02
C LEU A 39 -10.52 4.91 -8.30
N CYS A 40 -9.44 5.68 -8.21
CA CYS A 40 -9.46 7.05 -7.71
C CYS A 40 -9.01 8.02 -8.80
N ILE A 41 -9.76 9.09 -9.02
CA ILE A 41 -9.35 10.23 -9.83
C ILE A 41 -9.31 11.46 -8.93
N ALA A 42 -8.15 12.10 -8.83
CA ALA A 42 -7.96 13.28 -8.01
C ALA A 42 -7.05 14.31 -8.68
N GLN A 43 -7.33 15.59 -8.46
CA GLN A 43 -6.43 16.68 -8.81
C GLN A 43 -5.51 17.02 -7.64
N VAL A 44 -4.25 17.32 -7.93
CA VAL A 44 -3.30 17.75 -6.91
C VAL A 44 -3.27 19.28 -6.84
N HIS A 45 -3.38 19.82 -5.63
CA HIS A 45 -3.27 21.24 -5.32
C HIS A 45 -2.28 21.46 -4.16
N GLY A 46 -1.02 21.76 -4.50
CA GLY A 46 0.03 21.96 -3.51
C GLY A 46 0.24 20.69 -2.69
N ARG A 47 -0.03 20.75 -1.38
CA ARG A 47 0.07 19.62 -0.43
C ARG A 47 -1.28 18.94 -0.15
N SER A 48 -2.26 19.13 -1.03
CA SER A 48 -3.61 18.59 -0.88
C SER A 48 -4.10 18.02 -2.21
N ILE A 49 -5.14 17.20 -2.15
CA ILE A 49 -5.84 16.69 -3.33
C ILE A 49 -7.31 17.09 -3.29
N THR A 50 -7.92 17.16 -4.48
CA THR A 50 -9.37 17.21 -4.66
C THR A 50 -9.82 15.96 -5.40
N ILE A 51 -10.59 15.11 -4.74
CA ILE A 51 -11.18 13.90 -5.30
C ILE A 51 -12.25 14.31 -6.32
N GLU A 52 -12.11 13.86 -7.56
CA GLU A 52 -13.11 14.03 -8.61
C GLU A 52 -14.03 12.80 -8.71
N ARG A 53 -13.47 11.61 -8.48
CA ARG A 53 -14.18 10.36 -8.63
C ARG A 53 -13.56 9.25 -7.78
N LEU A 54 -14.42 8.47 -7.14
CA LEU A 54 -14.11 7.16 -6.58
C LEU A 54 -15.07 6.13 -7.18
N VAL A 55 -14.55 5.01 -7.64
CA VAL A 55 -15.36 3.90 -8.16
C VAL A 55 -14.84 2.59 -7.61
N GLU A 56 -15.72 1.83 -6.96
CA GLU A 56 -15.44 0.49 -6.46
C GLU A 56 -16.34 -0.50 -7.19
N THR A 57 -15.73 -1.46 -7.88
CA THR A 57 -16.46 -2.56 -8.51
C THR A 57 -16.07 -3.87 -7.81
N PRO A 58 -17.01 -4.60 -7.18
CA PRO A 58 -16.72 -5.88 -6.54
C PRO A 58 -16.16 -6.91 -7.51
N LEU A 59 -15.31 -7.79 -7.01
CA LEU A 59 -14.79 -8.96 -7.71
C LEU A 59 -15.29 -10.23 -7.03
N PRO A 60 -15.62 -11.28 -7.79
CA PRO A 60 -15.99 -12.55 -7.19
C PRO A 60 -14.76 -13.21 -6.54
N PRO A 61 -14.98 -14.09 -5.54
CA PRO A 61 -13.90 -14.84 -4.90
C PRO A 61 -13.01 -15.54 -5.94
N ASN A 62 -11.71 -15.56 -5.67
CA ASN A 62 -10.66 -16.13 -6.53
C ASN A 62 -10.42 -15.42 -7.87
N ALA A 63 -11.09 -14.33 -8.24
CA ALA A 63 -10.75 -13.63 -9.48
C ALA A 63 -9.31 -13.08 -9.45
N VAL A 64 -8.89 -12.57 -8.30
CA VAL A 64 -7.54 -12.13 -7.99
C VAL A 64 -7.10 -12.75 -6.67
N ARG A 65 -5.93 -13.39 -6.65
CA ARG A 65 -5.38 -13.99 -5.42
C ARG A 65 -3.89 -13.75 -5.33
N GLU A 66 -3.43 -13.31 -4.16
CA GLU A 66 -1.99 -13.10 -3.87
C GLU A 66 -1.26 -12.26 -4.94
N GLY A 67 -1.93 -11.21 -5.46
CA GLY A 67 -1.37 -10.35 -6.49
C GLY A 67 -1.33 -10.98 -7.88
N THR A 68 -2.11 -12.04 -8.15
CA THR A 68 -2.19 -12.69 -9.46
C THR A 68 -3.63 -12.70 -9.99
N LEU A 69 -3.79 -12.39 -11.27
CA LEU A 69 -5.05 -12.52 -12.01
C LEU A 69 -5.32 -14.01 -12.30
N LEU A 70 -6.28 -14.63 -11.60
CA LEU A 70 -6.67 -16.02 -11.87
C LEU A 70 -7.83 -16.11 -12.87
N GLU A 71 -8.71 -15.10 -12.90
CA GLU A 71 -9.79 -14.98 -13.89
C GLU A 71 -9.69 -13.66 -14.68
N PRO A 72 -8.73 -13.52 -15.62
CA PRO A 72 -8.49 -12.26 -16.32
C PRO A 72 -9.73 -11.67 -17.02
N ASP A 73 -10.59 -12.51 -17.61
CA ASP A 73 -11.80 -12.06 -18.30
C ASP A 73 -12.86 -11.51 -17.34
N THR A 74 -12.97 -12.10 -16.15
CA THR A 74 -13.86 -11.61 -15.08
C THR A 74 -13.38 -10.25 -14.60
N VAL A 75 -12.08 -10.10 -14.33
CA VAL A 75 -11.49 -8.82 -13.91
C VAL A 75 -11.58 -7.77 -15.03
N ALA A 76 -11.42 -8.15 -16.30
CA ALA A 76 -11.57 -7.24 -17.44
C ALA A 76 -12.99 -6.67 -17.56
N ARG A 77 -14.03 -7.48 -17.27
CA ARG A 77 -15.42 -7.01 -17.23
C ARG A 77 -15.63 -6.01 -16.10
N ALA A 78 -15.17 -6.34 -14.89
CA ALA A 78 -15.24 -5.44 -13.74
C ALA A 78 -14.48 -4.13 -13.99
N LEU A 79 -13.31 -4.18 -14.62
CA LEU A 79 -12.54 -2.99 -14.99
C LEU A 79 -13.31 -2.12 -16.00
N ARG A 80 -13.95 -2.74 -16.99
CA ARG A 80 -14.81 -2.02 -17.95
C ARG A 80 -15.95 -1.31 -17.25
N GLU A 81 -16.62 -1.98 -16.31
CA GLU A 81 -17.69 -1.38 -15.50
C GLU A 81 -17.15 -0.22 -14.64
N THR A 82 -15.99 -0.41 -14.02
CA THR A 82 -15.29 0.63 -13.24
C THR A 82 -15.05 1.89 -14.08
N LEU A 83 -14.53 1.72 -15.31
CA LEU A 83 -14.26 2.82 -16.23
C LEU A 83 -15.52 3.50 -16.76
N GLN A 84 -16.59 2.73 -17.00
CA GLN A 84 -17.89 3.27 -17.40
C GLN A 84 -18.49 4.15 -16.30
N GLN A 85 -18.44 3.69 -15.05
CA GLN A 85 -18.90 4.46 -13.89
C GLN A 85 -18.03 5.69 -13.61
N ALA A 86 -16.72 5.61 -13.89
CA ALA A 86 -15.82 6.75 -13.73
C ALA A 86 -16.18 7.91 -14.67
N GLY A 87 -16.71 7.60 -15.86
CA GLY A 87 -17.13 8.58 -16.85
C GLY A 87 -15.92 9.20 -17.55
N LYS A 88 -15.80 10.53 -17.54
CA LYS A 88 -14.62 11.22 -18.11
C LYS A 88 -13.41 11.02 -17.21
N HIS A 89 -12.29 10.59 -17.79
CA HIS A 89 -11.10 10.25 -17.04
C HIS A 89 -9.78 10.51 -17.80
N PRO A 90 -8.64 10.65 -17.09
CA PRO A 90 -7.31 10.74 -17.69
C PRO A 90 -6.95 9.49 -18.50
N LYS A 91 -6.06 9.63 -19.49
CA LYS A 91 -5.55 8.49 -20.28
C LYS A 91 -4.30 7.83 -19.68
N ALA A 92 -3.74 8.42 -18.63
CA ALA A 92 -2.60 7.92 -17.90
C ALA A 92 -3.05 7.52 -16.50
N ALA A 93 -2.49 6.43 -15.97
CA ALA A 93 -2.81 5.93 -14.65
C ALA A 93 -1.59 5.40 -13.90
N VAL A 94 -1.68 5.45 -12.58
CA VAL A 94 -0.80 4.74 -11.66
C VAL A 94 -1.47 3.42 -11.26
N LEU A 95 -0.69 2.34 -11.26
CA LEU A 95 -1.13 1.04 -10.79
C LEU A 95 -0.40 0.70 -9.49
N THR A 96 -1.16 0.34 -8.46
CA THR A 96 -0.60 -0.23 -7.23
C THR A 96 -0.60 -1.75 -7.30
N ILE A 97 0.49 -2.37 -6.83
CA ILE A 97 0.67 -3.83 -6.77
C ILE A 97 0.97 -4.24 -5.34
N ALA A 98 0.47 -5.40 -4.94
CA ALA A 98 0.85 -6.08 -3.70
C ALA A 98 0.82 -7.59 -3.88
N GLY A 99 1.25 -8.29 -2.83
CA GLY A 99 1.24 -9.75 -2.77
C GLY A 99 2.48 -10.30 -2.08
N PRO A 100 2.48 -11.60 -1.75
CA PRO A 100 3.53 -12.26 -0.98
C PRO A 100 4.88 -12.29 -1.70
N HIS A 101 4.89 -12.11 -3.02
CA HIS A 101 6.09 -12.12 -3.84
C HIS A 101 6.66 -10.72 -4.14
N THR A 102 6.07 -9.67 -3.57
CA THR A 102 6.63 -8.32 -3.62
C THR A 102 7.64 -8.13 -2.49
N THR A 103 8.65 -7.29 -2.69
CA THR A 103 9.68 -7.00 -1.70
C THR A 103 9.92 -5.50 -1.62
N ALA A 104 9.90 -4.94 -0.41
CA ALA A 104 10.36 -3.58 -0.13
C ALA A 104 11.10 -3.60 1.21
N ARG A 105 12.44 -3.56 1.19
CA ARG A 105 13.25 -3.63 2.41
C ARG A 105 14.61 -2.94 2.27
N PRO A 106 15.14 -2.37 3.36
CA PRO A 106 16.52 -1.92 3.41
C PRO A 106 17.50 -3.10 3.26
N VAL A 107 18.58 -2.86 2.53
CA VAL A 107 19.67 -3.82 2.28
C VAL A 107 21.00 -3.08 2.42
N ARG A 108 21.94 -3.68 3.14
CA ARG A 108 23.32 -3.17 3.25
C ARG A 108 24.22 -3.94 2.30
N LEU A 109 24.93 -3.19 1.45
CA LEU A 109 25.89 -3.69 0.48
C LEU A 109 27.28 -3.09 0.77
N PRO A 110 28.36 -3.70 0.25
CA PRO A 110 29.68 -3.06 0.25
C PRO A 110 29.65 -1.71 -0.49
N PRO A 111 30.49 -0.74 -0.10
CA PRO A 111 30.54 0.56 -0.76
C PRO A 111 30.98 0.40 -2.23
N MET A 112 30.24 1.02 -3.15
CA MET A 112 30.54 1.03 -4.58
C MET A 112 29.93 2.27 -5.25
N PRO A 113 30.49 2.73 -6.38
CA PRO A 113 29.88 3.80 -7.19
C PRO A 113 28.48 3.43 -7.67
N VAL A 114 27.59 4.42 -7.80
CA VAL A 114 26.17 4.21 -8.18
C VAL A 114 26.04 3.53 -9.56
N GLU A 115 26.93 3.82 -10.51
CA GLU A 115 26.94 3.22 -11.84
C GLU A 115 27.30 1.72 -11.80
N VAL A 116 28.10 1.33 -10.80
CA VAL A 116 28.43 -0.08 -10.54
C VAL A 116 27.25 -0.75 -9.85
N LEU A 117 26.62 -0.07 -8.89
CA LEU A 117 25.43 -0.56 -8.19
C LEU A 117 24.30 -0.90 -9.17
N GLU A 118 24.01 -0.05 -10.16
CA GLU A 118 22.97 -0.33 -11.16
C GLU A 118 23.21 -1.64 -11.93
N LYS A 119 24.46 -2.05 -12.11
CA LYS A 119 24.84 -3.29 -12.81
C LYS A 119 24.90 -4.48 -11.86
N SER A 120 25.31 -4.28 -10.61
CA SER A 120 25.45 -5.35 -9.61
C SER A 120 24.14 -5.69 -8.93
N ILE A 121 23.17 -4.76 -8.89
CA ILE A 121 21.93 -4.94 -8.13
C ILE A 121 21.13 -6.16 -8.57
N GLN A 122 21.16 -6.52 -9.86
CA GLN A 122 20.50 -7.72 -10.37
C GLN A 122 21.04 -9.00 -9.71
N PHE A 123 22.35 -9.06 -9.46
CA PHE A 123 23.00 -10.20 -8.82
C PHE A 123 22.85 -10.15 -7.30
N GLU A 124 23.03 -8.98 -6.69
CA GLU A 124 22.92 -8.81 -5.23
C GLU A 124 21.47 -9.01 -4.74
N ALA A 125 20.48 -8.55 -5.51
CA ALA A 125 19.07 -8.65 -5.17
C ALA A 125 18.60 -10.11 -5.03
N GLY A 126 19.17 -11.06 -5.79
CA GLY A 126 18.75 -12.46 -5.77
C GLY A 126 18.77 -13.10 -4.38
N ARG A 127 19.60 -12.62 -3.46
CA ARG A 127 19.67 -13.10 -2.05
C ARG A 127 18.50 -12.63 -1.18
N TYR A 128 17.79 -11.60 -1.64
CA TYR A 128 16.73 -10.92 -0.89
C TYR A 128 15.34 -11.16 -1.50
N LEU A 129 15.27 -11.80 -2.67
CA LEU A 129 14.03 -12.05 -3.40
C LEU A 129 13.48 -13.46 -3.14
N PRO A 130 12.15 -13.66 -3.23
CA PRO A 130 11.53 -14.98 -3.07
C PRO A 130 11.84 -15.96 -4.20
N SER A 131 12.12 -15.46 -5.41
CA SER A 131 12.53 -16.25 -6.58
C SER A 131 13.63 -15.52 -7.36
N ALA A 132 13.97 -16.01 -8.55
CA ALA A 132 15.09 -15.49 -9.34
C ALA A 132 14.92 -14.00 -9.67
N ALA A 133 16.03 -13.25 -9.73
CA ALA A 133 16.01 -11.81 -9.95
C ALA A 133 15.40 -11.45 -11.32
N GLU A 134 15.61 -12.29 -12.33
CA GLU A 134 15.11 -12.11 -13.69
C GLU A 134 13.58 -12.19 -13.78
N GLU A 135 12.96 -12.89 -12.83
CA GLU A 135 11.50 -13.01 -12.70
C GLU A 135 10.86 -11.76 -12.09
N HIS A 136 11.66 -10.77 -11.69
CA HIS A 136 11.19 -9.56 -11.04
C HIS A 136 11.52 -8.29 -11.84
N PHE A 137 10.67 -7.28 -11.66
CA PHE A 137 11.10 -5.89 -11.77
C PHE A 137 11.84 -5.52 -10.50
N ILE A 138 13.02 -4.92 -10.63
CA ILE A 138 13.85 -4.52 -9.49
C ILE A 138 14.16 -3.04 -9.62
N GLY A 139 13.84 -2.29 -8.57
CA GLY A 139 14.20 -0.90 -8.36
C GLY A 139 14.96 -0.74 -7.06
N PHE A 140 15.71 0.34 -6.94
CA PHE A 140 16.38 0.68 -5.69
C PHE A 140 16.49 2.20 -5.53
N GLU A 141 16.63 2.63 -4.28
CA GLU A 141 16.98 3.99 -3.89
C GLU A 141 18.12 3.93 -2.86
N VAL A 142 19.13 4.77 -3.00
CA VAL A 142 20.21 4.88 -2.00
C VAL A 142 19.65 5.65 -0.81
N VAL A 143 19.67 5.02 0.36
CA VAL A 143 19.13 5.59 1.61
C VAL A 143 20.25 6.27 2.40
N GLU A 144 21.40 5.59 2.49
CA GLU A 144 22.55 6.07 3.25
C GLU A 144 23.84 5.52 2.63
N GLN A 145 24.88 6.36 2.57
CA GLN A 145 26.20 5.96 2.15
C GLN A 145 27.20 6.23 3.28
N GLY A 146 27.68 5.15 3.90
CA GLY A 146 28.77 5.19 4.87
C GLY A 146 30.12 4.86 4.24
N GLU A 147 31.20 5.00 5.01
CA GLU A 147 32.55 4.64 4.55
C GLU A 147 32.69 3.14 4.25
N GLU A 148 32.06 2.30 5.07
CA GLU A 148 32.16 0.83 4.99
C GLU A 148 30.91 0.14 4.44
N TYR A 149 29.84 0.89 4.15
CA TYR A 149 28.58 0.33 3.65
C TYR A 149 27.81 1.28 2.76
N LEU A 150 26.99 0.71 1.89
CA LEU A 150 25.95 1.37 1.14
C LEU A 150 24.61 0.77 1.54
N GLU A 151 23.73 1.57 2.15
CA GLU A 151 22.37 1.14 2.50
C GLU A 151 21.40 1.61 1.40
N ILE A 152 20.68 0.65 0.82
CA ILE A 152 19.69 0.89 -0.21
C ILE A 152 18.32 0.40 0.24
N LEU A 153 17.26 1.01 -0.26
CA LEU A 153 15.92 0.45 -0.24
C LEU A 153 15.74 -0.36 -1.52
N LEU A 154 15.75 -1.69 -1.40
CA LEU A 154 15.47 -2.60 -2.51
C LEU A 154 13.97 -2.77 -2.66
N VAL A 155 13.46 -2.57 -3.87
CA VAL A 155 12.04 -2.75 -4.22
C VAL A 155 11.93 -3.74 -5.38
N ALA A 156 11.06 -4.73 -5.26
CA ALA A 156 10.83 -5.69 -6.34
C ALA A 156 9.37 -6.17 -6.41
N ALA A 157 8.94 -6.45 -7.65
CA ALA A 157 7.62 -6.99 -7.96
C ALA A 157 7.74 -8.11 -9.00
N PRO A 158 6.94 -9.19 -8.92
CA PRO A 158 7.01 -10.28 -9.89
C PRO A 158 6.56 -9.81 -11.26
N ARG A 159 7.43 -9.98 -12.25
CA ARG A 159 7.26 -9.48 -13.61
C ARG A 159 5.98 -9.98 -14.26
N ALA A 160 5.76 -11.29 -14.26
CA ALA A 160 4.62 -11.90 -14.93
C ALA A 160 3.28 -11.39 -14.39
N SER A 161 3.13 -11.35 -13.05
CA SER A 161 1.90 -10.84 -12.42
C SER A 161 1.68 -9.35 -12.68
N THR A 162 2.75 -8.55 -12.61
CA THR A 162 2.70 -7.09 -12.83
C THR A 162 2.34 -6.77 -14.28
N GLU A 163 3.01 -7.42 -15.25
CA GLU A 163 2.73 -7.26 -16.67
C GLU A 163 1.29 -7.65 -17.02
N ALA A 164 0.73 -8.67 -16.36
CA ALA A 164 -0.66 -9.08 -16.58
C ALA A 164 -1.68 -7.97 -16.20
N PHE A 165 -1.45 -7.25 -15.10
CA PHE A 165 -2.28 -6.10 -14.73
C PHE A 165 -2.07 -4.88 -15.64
N ILE A 166 -0.82 -4.61 -16.04
CA ILE A 166 -0.53 -3.54 -17.01
C ILE A 166 -1.28 -3.81 -18.31
N ASP A 167 -1.12 -5.00 -18.86
CA ASP A 167 -1.75 -5.39 -20.12
C ASP A 167 -3.29 -5.41 -20.00
N LEU A 168 -3.84 -5.73 -18.83
CA LEU A 168 -5.27 -5.63 -18.56
C LEU A 168 -5.76 -4.19 -18.70
N ILE A 169 -5.07 -3.21 -18.10
CA ILE A 169 -5.45 -1.79 -18.14
C ILE A 169 -5.21 -1.18 -19.53
N GLU A 170 -4.05 -1.46 -20.15
CA GLU A 170 -3.67 -0.91 -21.45
C GLU A 170 -4.61 -1.34 -22.59
N LYS A 171 -5.25 -2.52 -22.49
CA LYS A 171 -6.31 -2.95 -23.41
C LYS A 171 -7.52 -2.02 -23.44
N HIS A 172 -7.70 -1.19 -22.43
CA HIS A 172 -8.76 -0.18 -22.35
C HIS A 172 -8.30 1.23 -22.79
N ASN A 173 -7.15 1.34 -23.48
CA ASN A 173 -6.55 2.61 -23.94
C ASN A 173 -6.15 3.55 -22.80
N ILE A 174 -5.75 2.99 -21.67
CA ILE A 174 -5.19 3.71 -20.53
C ILE A 174 -3.72 3.30 -20.40
N GLU A 175 -2.81 4.27 -20.50
CA GLU A 175 -1.38 4.07 -20.32
C GLU A 175 -1.06 3.93 -18.83
N VAL A 176 -0.37 2.85 -18.44
CA VAL A 176 0.13 2.70 -17.08
C VAL A 176 1.51 3.36 -17.01
N GLU A 177 1.55 4.61 -16.55
CA GLU A 177 2.78 5.40 -16.50
C GLU A 177 3.70 5.00 -15.35
N LEU A 178 3.10 4.53 -14.25
CA LEU A 178 3.82 4.13 -13.06
C LEU A 178 3.19 2.90 -12.43
N VAL A 179 4.04 2.00 -11.96
CA VAL A 179 3.67 0.92 -11.06
C VAL A 179 4.41 1.11 -9.74
N GLU A 180 3.67 1.13 -8.63
CA GLU A 180 4.25 1.18 -7.28
C GLU A 180 3.72 0.03 -6.41
N LEU A 181 4.41 -0.26 -5.31
CA LEU A 181 3.87 -1.18 -4.32
C LEU A 181 2.90 -0.44 -3.39
N GLN A 182 1.81 -1.11 -3.00
CA GLN A 182 0.80 -0.57 -2.07
C GLN A 182 1.35 0.07 -0.76
N PRO A 183 2.40 -0.45 -0.07
CA PRO A 183 2.85 0.17 1.17
C PRO A 183 3.41 1.58 0.96
N PHE A 184 3.93 1.91 -0.23
CA PHE A 184 4.37 3.26 -0.54
C PHE A 184 3.20 4.22 -0.68
N ALA A 185 2.14 3.79 -1.38
CA ALA A 185 0.91 4.57 -1.49
C ALA A 185 0.28 4.83 -0.12
N PHE A 186 0.13 3.80 0.72
CA PHE A 186 -0.41 3.98 2.07
C PHE A 186 0.50 4.88 2.93
N TRP A 187 1.82 4.67 2.89
CA TRP A 187 2.75 5.55 3.59
C TRP A 187 2.60 7.02 3.16
N ARG A 188 2.46 7.27 1.85
CA ARG A 188 2.23 8.61 1.29
C ARG A 188 0.94 9.24 1.77
N ALA A 189 -0.13 8.45 1.87
CA ALA A 189 -1.40 8.92 2.40
C ALA A 189 -1.26 9.39 3.85
N ILE A 190 -0.54 8.64 4.69
CA ILE A 190 -0.24 9.03 6.08
C ILE A 190 0.59 10.32 6.11
N GLN A 191 1.68 10.39 5.34
CA GLN A 191 2.57 11.55 5.32
C GLN A 191 1.85 12.82 4.85
N THR A 192 1.01 12.70 3.84
CA THR A 192 0.18 13.80 3.33
C THR A 192 -0.84 14.24 4.38
N ALA A 193 -1.53 13.29 5.00
CA ALA A 193 -2.57 13.59 5.98
C ALA A 193 -2.05 14.28 7.24
N TYR A 194 -0.88 13.85 7.73
CA TYR A 194 -0.25 14.45 8.90
C TYR A 194 0.76 15.55 8.56
N ARG A 195 0.90 15.91 7.27
CA ARG A 195 1.90 16.88 6.77
C ARG A 195 3.31 16.60 7.31
N GLY A 196 3.70 15.32 7.33
CA GLY A 196 4.98 14.86 7.88
C GLY A 196 5.07 14.77 9.41
N HIS A 197 4.08 15.26 10.16
CA HIS A 197 4.06 15.20 11.63
C HIS A 197 3.65 13.82 12.13
N THR A 198 4.53 12.85 11.93
CA THR A 198 4.38 11.46 12.37
C THR A 198 5.40 11.12 13.46
N PRO A 199 5.14 10.12 14.32
CA PRO A 199 6.16 9.66 15.26
C PRO A 199 7.44 9.21 14.53
N PRO A 200 8.62 9.27 15.18
CA PRO A 200 9.88 8.82 14.58
C PRO A 200 9.83 7.38 14.08
N ALA A 201 9.08 6.50 14.76
CA ALA A 201 8.79 5.15 14.28
C ALA A 201 7.32 4.79 14.51
N TYR A 202 6.66 4.34 13.46
CA TYR A 202 5.26 3.89 13.50
C TYR A 202 5.04 2.73 12.53
N ALA A 203 3.98 1.98 12.77
CA ALA A 203 3.57 0.89 11.90
C ALA A 203 2.23 1.20 11.27
N PHE A 204 2.00 0.66 10.09
CA PHE A 204 0.69 0.67 9.45
C PHE A 204 0.36 -0.70 8.88
N VAL A 205 -0.92 -1.06 8.93
CA VAL A 205 -1.43 -2.38 8.58
C VAL A 205 -2.62 -2.22 7.67
N ASP A 206 -2.49 -2.67 6.43
CA ASP A 206 -3.59 -2.77 5.48
C ASP A 206 -4.19 -4.17 5.57
N ILE A 207 -5.41 -4.28 6.11
CA ILE A 207 -6.16 -5.53 6.26
C ILE A 207 -7.16 -5.64 5.10
N GLY A 208 -6.66 -6.15 3.97
CA GLY A 208 -7.41 -6.32 2.73
C GLY A 208 -8.40 -7.48 2.75
N GLY A 209 -8.83 -7.89 1.56
CA GLY A 209 -9.70 -9.05 1.34
C GLY A 209 -8.96 -10.38 1.52
N GLY A 210 -7.95 -10.63 0.69
CA GLY A 210 -7.21 -11.88 0.65
C GLY A 210 -5.88 -11.89 1.41
N HIS A 211 -5.36 -10.72 1.83
CA HIS A 211 -4.15 -10.65 2.65
C HIS A 211 -4.10 -9.41 3.54
N THR A 212 -3.23 -9.45 4.54
CA THR A 212 -2.84 -8.31 5.36
C THR A 212 -1.39 -7.93 5.09
N GLN A 213 -1.13 -6.64 4.87
CA GLN A 213 0.22 -6.10 4.73
C GLN A 213 0.59 -5.28 5.96
N VAL A 214 1.69 -5.64 6.61
CA VAL A 214 2.26 -4.92 7.76
C VAL A 214 3.51 -4.18 7.32
N SER A 215 3.56 -2.89 7.61
CA SER A 215 4.73 -2.08 7.32
C SER A 215 5.17 -1.28 8.55
N VAL A 216 6.48 -1.03 8.64
CA VAL A 216 7.07 -0.18 9.68
C VAL A 216 7.88 0.91 9.00
N VAL A 217 7.63 2.16 9.41
CA VAL A 217 8.40 3.33 8.99
C VAL A 217 9.25 3.79 10.17
N ARG A 218 10.48 4.17 9.87
CA ARG A 218 11.41 4.80 10.81
C ARG A 218 12.06 6.00 10.13
N GLY A 219 11.75 7.21 10.60
CA GLY A 219 12.15 8.44 9.94
C GLY A 219 11.70 8.46 8.47
N PRO A 220 12.61 8.69 7.50
CA PRO A 220 12.29 8.68 6.08
C PRO A 220 12.38 7.29 5.43
N LEU A 221 12.42 6.20 6.21
CA LEU A 221 12.69 4.86 5.68
C LEU A 221 11.53 3.89 5.94
N LEU A 222 11.06 3.24 4.89
CA LEU A 222 10.22 2.05 4.97
C LEU A 222 11.08 0.85 5.41
N ALA A 223 11.15 0.61 6.72
CA ALA A 223 12.09 -0.30 7.35
C ALA A 223 11.68 -1.77 7.28
N LEU A 224 10.38 -2.05 7.22
CA LEU A 224 9.85 -3.40 7.10
C LEU A 224 8.58 -3.38 6.24
N THR A 225 8.44 -4.36 5.36
CA THR A 225 7.17 -4.77 4.76
C THR A 225 7.03 -6.28 4.93
N ARG A 226 5.87 -6.75 5.40
CA ARG A 226 5.57 -8.18 5.55
C ARG A 226 4.13 -8.48 5.19
N HIS A 227 3.97 -9.60 4.47
CA HIS A 227 2.68 -10.12 4.06
C HIS A 227 2.21 -11.21 5.04
N ILE A 228 0.93 -11.17 5.42
CA ILE A 228 0.27 -12.17 6.29
C ILE A 228 -0.96 -12.70 5.54
N PRO A 229 -1.09 -14.03 5.34
CA PRO A 229 -2.21 -14.64 4.62
C PRO A 229 -3.47 -14.79 5.52
N ILE A 230 -3.79 -13.76 6.30
CA ILE A 230 -4.99 -13.70 7.15
C ILE A 230 -5.64 -12.34 6.89
N ALA A 231 -6.89 -12.34 6.45
CA ALA A 231 -7.56 -11.13 5.95
C ALA A 231 -9.09 -11.28 5.94
N GLY A 232 -9.78 -10.30 5.35
CA GLY A 232 -11.24 -10.20 5.29
C GLY A 232 -11.97 -11.48 4.86
N GLU A 233 -11.44 -12.18 3.85
CA GLU A 233 -11.98 -13.43 3.32
C GLU A 233 -11.83 -14.59 4.31
N THR A 234 -10.78 -14.60 5.15
CA THR A 234 -10.61 -15.62 6.19
C THR A 234 -11.76 -15.57 7.20
N PHE A 235 -12.19 -14.37 7.59
CA PHE A 235 -13.32 -14.18 8.49
C PHE A 235 -14.64 -14.57 7.84
N SER A 236 -14.90 -14.10 6.61
CA SER A 236 -16.13 -14.43 5.88
C SER A 236 -16.23 -15.94 5.62
N ALA A 237 -15.14 -16.60 5.24
CA ALA A 237 -15.09 -18.05 5.03
C ALA A 237 -15.41 -18.84 6.31
N ALA A 238 -14.92 -18.40 7.47
CA ALA A 238 -15.24 -19.03 8.75
C ALA A 238 -16.73 -18.93 9.08
N LEU A 239 -17.32 -17.73 8.91
CA LEU A 239 -18.75 -17.49 9.13
C LEU A 239 -19.61 -18.35 8.19
N LYS A 240 -19.27 -18.40 6.90
CA LYS A 240 -19.94 -19.27 5.91
C LYS A 240 -19.85 -20.75 6.30
N GLY A 241 -18.66 -21.21 6.68
CA GLY A 241 -18.43 -22.62 6.99
C GLY A 241 -19.20 -23.11 8.22
N TYR A 242 -19.30 -22.28 9.26
CA TYR A 242 -19.93 -22.65 10.52
C TYR A 242 -21.45 -22.42 10.52
N PHE A 243 -21.91 -21.27 10.00
CA PHE A 243 -23.33 -20.90 10.04
C PHE A 243 -24.08 -21.19 8.73
N HIS A 244 -23.39 -21.66 7.69
CA HIS A 244 -23.95 -21.92 6.36
C HIS A 244 -24.54 -20.67 5.68
N TYR A 245 -24.01 -19.48 5.99
CA TYR A 245 -24.38 -18.22 5.34
C TYR A 245 -23.99 -18.18 3.86
N SER A 246 -24.73 -17.39 3.08
CA SER A 246 -24.29 -16.93 1.75
C SER A 246 -23.05 -16.02 1.86
N ASP A 247 -22.43 -15.71 0.72
CA ASP A 247 -21.33 -14.74 0.67
C ASP A 247 -21.76 -13.35 1.16
N GLU A 248 -22.93 -12.89 0.70
CA GLU A 248 -23.50 -11.60 1.09
C GLU A 248 -23.87 -11.56 2.57
N GLU A 249 -24.50 -12.61 3.08
CA GLU A 249 -24.88 -12.72 4.49
C GLU A 249 -23.64 -12.73 5.40
N ALA A 250 -22.62 -13.52 5.07
CA ALA A 250 -21.39 -13.59 5.85
C ALA A 250 -20.66 -12.23 5.89
N GLU A 251 -20.63 -11.51 4.78
CA GLU A 251 -20.03 -10.17 4.71
C GLU A 251 -20.83 -9.14 5.51
N GLN A 252 -22.16 -9.18 5.44
CA GLN A 252 -23.04 -8.32 6.24
C GLN A 252 -22.87 -8.57 7.74
N ILE A 253 -22.90 -9.84 8.16
CA ILE A 253 -22.67 -10.23 9.56
C ILE A 253 -21.29 -9.78 10.02
N LYS A 254 -20.23 -10.05 9.24
CA LYS A 254 -18.86 -9.62 9.55
C LYS A 254 -18.78 -8.11 9.79
N ARG A 255 -19.37 -7.30 8.90
CA ARG A 255 -19.37 -5.83 9.02
C ARG A 255 -20.17 -5.33 10.22
N GLY A 256 -21.22 -6.06 10.61
CA GLY A 256 -22.04 -5.75 11.78
C GLY A 256 -21.42 -6.16 13.13
N LEU A 257 -20.28 -6.83 13.15
CA LEU A 257 -19.61 -7.20 14.40
C LEU A 257 -18.94 -5.98 15.04
N ASN A 258 -19.15 -5.82 16.36
CA ASN A 258 -18.38 -4.90 17.18
C ASN A 258 -17.30 -5.67 17.94
N LEU A 259 -16.04 -5.45 17.57
CA LEU A 259 -14.88 -6.11 18.18
C LEU A 259 -14.54 -5.56 19.57
N ALA A 260 -15.08 -4.40 19.95
CA ALA A 260 -14.90 -3.87 21.31
C ALA A 260 -15.59 -4.76 22.37
N ASP A 261 -16.67 -5.44 22.00
CA ASP A 261 -17.43 -6.35 22.88
C ASP A 261 -16.57 -7.54 23.36
N LEU A 262 -15.46 -7.84 22.66
CA LEU A 262 -14.50 -8.88 23.09
C LEU A 262 -13.60 -8.46 24.26
N ILE A 263 -13.58 -7.18 24.61
CA ILE A 263 -12.81 -6.61 25.73
C ILE A 263 -13.69 -6.49 26.97
N GLU A 264 -15.01 -6.38 26.78
CA GLU A 264 -15.95 -6.17 27.88
C GLU A 264 -15.94 -7.35 28.88
N HIS A 265 -16.03 -7.01 30.17
CA HIS A 265 -15.98 -7.99 31.26
C HIS A 265 -17.30 -8.76 31.43
N ILE A 266 -18.39 -8.28 30.81
CA ILE A 266 -19.69 -8.94 30.83
C ILE A 266 -19.83 -9.69 29.50
N PRO A 267 -19.79 -11.03 29.49
CA PRO A 267 -19.92 -11.78 28.26
C PRO A 267 -21.32 -11.59 27.68
N GLN A 268 -21.43 -10.91 26.54
CA GLN A 268 -22.62 -10.99 25.69
C GLN A 268 -22.50 -12.22 24.79
N GLU A 269 -23.59 -12.97 24.65
CA GLU A 269 -23.63 -14.14 23.77
C GLU A 269 -23.73 -13.68 22.31
N ASN A 270 -22.59 -13.64 21.62
CA ASN A 270 -22.51 -13.33 20.20
C ASN A 270 -21.70 -14.43 19.49
N PRO A 271 -22.35 -15.51 19.03
CA PRO A 271 -21.66 -16.65 18.43
C PRO A 271 -20.80 -16.29 17.20
N PRO A 272 -21.26 -15.44 16.25
CA PRO A 272 -20.41 -14.95 15.17
C PRO A 272 -19.13 -14.27 15.65
N LEU A 273 -19.22 -13.42 16.67
CA LEU A 273 -18.07 -12.72 17.26
C LEU A 273 -17.07 -13.70 17.90
N ARG A 274 -17.57 -14.71 18.62
CA ARG A 274 -16.72 -15.78 19.21
C ARG A 274 -16.02 -16.62 18.16
N LEU A 275 -16.66 -16.85 17.01
CA LEU A 275 -16.06 -17.61 15.92
C LEU A 275 -14.90 -16.86 15.25
N VAL A 276 -15.01 -15.54 15.08
CA VAL A 276 -13.95 -14.74 14.43
C VAL A 276 -12.80 -14.38 15.38
N GLN A 277 -13.03 -14.40 16.69
CA GLN A 277 -12.03 -14.00 17.70
C GLN A 277 -10.68 -14.75 17.58
N PRO A 278 -10.62 -16.09 17.42
CA PRO A 278 -9.35 -16.80 17.24
C PRO A 278 -8.58 -16.35 15.99
N ILE A 279 -9.27 -16.03 14.90
CA ILE A 279 -8.67 -15.55 13.65
C ILE A 279 -8.07 -14.15 13.86
N LEU A 280 -8.77 -13.27 14.59
CA LEU A 280 -8.26 -11.96 14.98
C LEU A 280 -7.02 -12.08 15.88
N ASP A 281 -7.05 -12.99 16.86
CA ASP A 281 -5.93 -13.21 17.77
C ASP A 281 -4.71 -13.78 17.04
N GLU A 282 -4.89 -14.63 16.01
CA GLU A 282 -3.81 -15.08 15.14
C GLU A 282 -3.22 -13.94 14.32
N LEU A 283 -4.07 -13.12 13.69
CA LEU A 283 -3.63 -11.96 12.92
C LEU A 283 -2.78 -11.01 13.79
N ILE A 284 -3.26 -10.68 14.98
CA ILE A 284 -2.53 -9.84 15.95
C ILE A 284 -1.20 -10.48 16.35
N ARG A 285 -1.15 -11.81 16.50
CA ARG A 285 0.09 -12.53 16.81
C ARG A 285 1.12 -12.42 15.69
N GLU A 286 0.70 -12.58 14.43
CA GLU A 286 1.59 -12.45 13.27
C GLU A 286 2.06 -10.99 13.06
N ILE A 287 1.19 -10.00 13.31
CA ILE A 287 1.57 -8.58 13.33
C ILE A 287 2.63 -8.35 14.41
N ARG A 288 2.39 -8.82 15.65
CA ARG A 288 3.37 -8.71 16.75
C ARG A 288 4.70 -9.36 16.42
N ARG A 289 4.69 -10.54 15.79
CA ARG A 289 5.91 -11.22 15.33
C ARG A 289 6.68 -10.35 14.33
N SER A 290 5.98 -9.68 13.44
CA SER A 290 6.56 -8.75 12.45
C SER A 290 7.20 -7.54 13.14
N LEU A 291 6.51 -6.92 14.10
CA LEU A 291 7.05 -5.80 14.87
C LEU A 291 8.25 -6.21 15.73
N ASN A 292 8.22 -7.39 16.34
CA ASN A 292 9.34 -7.92 17.13
C ASN A 292 10.56 -8.20 16.25
N TYR A 293 10.35 -8.73 15.04
CA TYR A 293 11.44 -8.92 14.06
C TYR A 293 12.07 -7.59 13.67
N TYR A 294 11.26 -6.56 13.38
CA TYR A 294 11.79 -5.21 13.14
C TYR A 294 12.61 -4.72 14.33
N GLN A 295 12.07 -4.81 15.55
CA GLN A 295 12.78 -4.36 16.75
C GLN A 295 14.12 -5.08 16.96
N SER A 296 14.20 -6.39 16.70
CA SER A 296 15.46 -7.15 16.89
C SER A 296 16.56 -6.76 15.91
N GLN A 297 16.22 -6.30 14.70
CA GLN A 297 17.21 -5.82 13.71
C GLN A 297 17.86 -4.49 14.12
N PHE A 298 17.20 -3.69 14.96
CA PHE A 298 17.64 -2.33 15.30
C PHE A 298 18.06 -2.15 16.77
N GLN A 299 18.06 -3.22 17.58
CA GLN A 299 18.51 -3.20 18.98
C GLN A 299 19.99 -2.79 19.17
N SER A 300 20.80 -2.79 18.11
CA SER A 300 22.20 -2.37 18.14
C SER A 300 22.39 -0.84 18.21
N GLN A 301 21.38 -0.04 17.89
CA GLN A 301 21.42 1.42 17.98
C GLN A 301 20.87 1.86 19.35
N LYS A 302 21.75 2.31 20.26
CA LYS A 302 21.39 2.76 21.62
C LYS A 302 20.44 3.97 21.58
N GLY A 303 19.14 3.75 21.67
CA GLY A 303 18.14 4.83 21.78
C GLY A 303 16.69 4.33 21.81
N ARG A 304 15.77 5.13 22.37
CA ARG A 304 14.31 4.87 22.33
C ARG A 304 13.73 5.10 20.91
N GLU A 305 14.51 5.69 20.01
CA GLU A 305 14.12 6.18 18.67
C GLU A 305 13.76 5.09 17.64
N GLY A 306 13.75 3.81 18.04
CA GLY A 306 13.39 2.69 17.17
C GLY A 306 12.08 1.99 17.51
N ARG A 307 11.44 2.28 18.65
CA ARG A 307 10.22 1.57 19.06
C ARG A 307 9.01 2.10 18.28
N VAL A 308 8.18 1.20 17.77
CA VAL A 308 6.89 1.56 17.16
C VAL A 308 5.99 2.23 18.21
N GLU A 309 5.72 3.51 18.02
CA GLU A 309 4.93 4.34 18.95
C GLU A 309 3.44 4.34 18.63
N ARG A 310 3.07 4.06 17.38
CA ARG A 310 1.69 4.06 16.91
C ARG A 310 1.45 3.02 15.82
N LEU A 311 0.22 2.52 15.77
CA LEU A 311 -0.27 1.62 14.75
C LEU A 311 -1.46 2.23 14.01
N TYR A 312 -1.36 2.32 12.68
CA TYR A 312 -2.44 2.74 11.81
C TYR A 312 -3.06 1.54 11.10
N LEU A 313 -4.37 1.36 11.18
CA LEU A 313 -5.10 0.29 10.49
C LEU A 313 -5.85 0.85 9.28
N ALA A 314 -5.82 0.15 8.16
CA ALA A 314 -6.58 0.47 6.97
C ALA A 314 -7.02 -0.80 6.23
N GLY A 315 -7.61 -0.64 5.05
CA GLY A 315 -8.17 -1.72 4.25
C GLY A 315 -9.65 -1.95 4.52
N GLY A 316 -10.26 -2.82 3.71
CA GLY A 316 -11.69 -3.12 3.79
C GLY A 316 -12.10 -3.75 5.13
N THR A 317 -11.23 -4.55 5.74
CA THR A 317 -11.52 -5.22 7.02
C THR A 317 -11.37 -4.27 8.22
N ALA A 318 -10.62 -3.17 8.07
CA ALA A 318 -10.51 -2.14 9.12
C ALA A 318 -11.83 -1.38 9.36
N ARG A 319 -12.86 -1.63 8.54
CA ARG A 319 -14.22 -1.11 8.72
C ARG A 319 -14.98 -1.79 9.86
N MET A 320 -14.51 -2.94 10.35
CA MET A 320 -15.15 -3.61 11.48
C MET A 320 -15.10 -2.72 12.73
N GLN A 321 -16.26 -2.49 13.34
CA GLN A 321 -16.36 -1.61 14.50
C GLN A 321 -15.50 -2.12 15.65
N GLY A 322 -14.81 -1.22 16.35
CA GLY A 322 -13.98 -1.57 17.51
C GLY A 322 -12.65 -2.28 17.17
N ILE A 323 -12.29 -2.46 15.89
CA ILE A 323 -11.04 -3.15 15.51
C ILE A 323 -9.79 -2.48 16.08
N ALA A 324 -9.70 -1.16 16.01
CA ALA A 324 -8.57 -0.40 16.58
C ALA A 324 -8.50 -0.58 18.11
N THR A 325 -9.63 -0.50 18.80
CA THR A 325 -9.72 -0.72 20.25
C THR A 325 -9.26 -2.12 20.65
N TYR A 326 -9.68 -3.15 19.89
CA TYR A 326 -9.27 -4.53 20.13
C TYR A 326 -7.77 -4.75 19.90
N PHE A 327 -7.24 -4.17 18.83
CA PHE A 327 -5.81 -4.22 18.50
C PHE A 327 -4.97 -3.50 19.57
N GLU A 328 -5.39 -2.30 19.99
CA GLU A 328 -4.74 -1.53 21.06
C GLU A 328 -4.70 -2.32 22.37
N HIS A 329 -5.85 -2.87 22.81
CA HIS A 329 -5.94 -3.66 24.02
C HIS A 329 -5.01 -4.89 23.99
N LYS A 330 -4.98 -5.61 22.86
CA LYS A 330 -4.14 -6.81 22.75
C LYS A 330 -2.66 -6.48 22.63
N MET A 331 -2.29 -5.42 21.90
CA MET A 331 -0.88 -5.10 21.59
C MET A 331 -0.21 -4.13 22.56
N GLY A 332 -0.97 -3.31 23.29
CA GLY A 332 -0.43 -2.25 24.12
C GLY A 332 0.30 -1.16 23.33
N ILE A 333 -0.12 -0.94 22.08
CA ILE A 333 0.39 0.12 21.19
C ILE A 333 -0.81 1.00 20.82
N PRO A 334 -0.72 2.34 20.96
CA PRO A 334 -1.76 3.25 20.50
C PRO A 334 -2.17 2.94 19.06
N THR A 335 -3.44 2.58 18.85
CA THR A 335 -3.93 2.08 17.56
C THR A 335 -5.15 2.88 17.11
N GLN A 336 -5.19 3.23 15.82
CA GLN A 336 -6.33 3.90 15.22
C GLN A 336 -6.59 3.38 13.81
N VAL A 337 -7.86 3.43 13.37
CA VAL A 337 -8.17 3.31 11.96
C VAL A 337 -7.75 4.61 11.27
N PHE A 338 -6.92 4.51 10.24
CA PHE A 338 -6.53 5.65 9.42
C PHE A 338 -7.56 5.86 8.33
N ASP A 339 -8.20 7.02 8.36
CA ASP A 339 -9.16 7.46 7.36
C ASP A 339 -8.65 8.72 6.64
N PRO A 340 -8.15 8.63 5.40
CA PRO A 340 -7.68 9.79 4.64
C PRO A 340 -8.80 10.80 4.35
N PHE A 341 -10.08 10.41 4.37
CA PHE A 341 -11.20 11.33 4.15
C PHE A 341 -11.39 12.34 5.28
N GLN A 342 -10.84 12.06 6.47
CA GLN A 342 -10.89 12.96 7.62
C GLN A 342 -9.74 13.98 7.62
N SER A 343 -8.84 13.90 6.64
CA SER A 343 -7.69 14.80 6.52
C SER A 343 -8.06 16.11 5.85
N GLU A 344 -7.56 17.23 6.37
CA GLU A 344 -7.63 18.54 5.69
C GLU A 344 -6.93 18.56 4.31
N ALA A 345 -6.03 17.60 4.07
CA ALA A 345 -5.34 17.49 2.78
C ALA A 345 -6.20 16.79 1.71
N VAL A 346 -7.39 16.29 2.05
CA VAL A 346 -8.28 15.59 1.12
C VAL A 346 -9.60 16.37 1.01
N ASN A 347 -9.85 16.93 -0.17
CA ASN A 347 -11.07 17.65 -0.50
C ASN A 347 -11.93 16.80 -1.45
N PHE A 348 -13.25 17.00 -1.42
CA PHE A 348 -14.18 16.27 -2.29
C PHE A 348 -14.70 17.11 -3.47
N GLY A 349 -14.35 18.40 -3.57
CA GLY A 349 -14.80 19.25 -4.66
C GLY A 349 -16.33 19.19 -4.84
N ASN A 350 -16.79 18.76 -6.03
CA ASN A 350 -18.20 18.51 -6.33
C ASN A 350 -18.63 17.04 -6.17
N PHE A 351 -17.69 16.14 -5.91
CA PHE A 351 -17.98 14.75 -5.64
C PHE A 351 -18.56 14.64 -4.23
N VAL A 352 -19.65 13.89 -4.08
CA VAL A 352 -20.27 13.63 -2.78
C VAL A 352 -20.09 12.14 -2.51
N PRO A 353 -19.21 11.74 -1.56
CA PRO A 353 -19.06 10.34 -1.21
C PRO A 353 -20.36 9.80 -0.61
N ASP A 354 -20.62 8.52 -0.81
CA ASP A 354 -21.66 7.81 -0.06
C ASP A 354 -21.38 7.95 1.45
N PRO A 355 -22.38 8.31 2.28
CA PRO A 355 -22.20 8.42 3.73
C PRO A 355 -21.61 7.18 4.41
N GLU A 356 -21.82 5.99 3.85
CA GLU A 356 -21.27 4.73 4.36
C GLU A 356 -19.84 4.44 3.87
N MET A 357 -19.31 5.26 2.97
CA MET A 357 -17.96 5.11 2.43
C MET A 357 -16.92 5.60 3.43
N LEU A 358 -16.08 4.69 3.90
CA LEU A 358 -14.96 4.99 4.78
C LEU A 358 -13.67 5.10 3.96
N GLY A 359 -12.86 6.13 4.17
CA GLY A 359 -11.63 6.32 3.40
C GLY A 359 -10.55 5.30 3.69
N CYS A 360 -10.65 4.56 4.80
CA CYS A 360 -9.68 3.54 5.19
C CYS A 360 -9.51 2.44 4.14
N GLN A 361 -10.54 2.14 3.33
CA GLN A 361 -10.44 1.16 2.24
C GLN A 361 -9.82 1.72 0.95
N TRP A 362 -9.61 3.04 0.88
CA TRP A 362 -9.15 3.77 -0.30
C TRP A 362 -7.69 4.23 -0.20
N VAL A 363 -6.99 3.88 0.89
CA VAL A 363 -5.64 4.39 1.19
C VAL A 363 -4.64 4.16 0.06
N ASN A 364 -4.70 3.02 -0.62
CA ASN A 364 -3.78 2.69 -1.71
C ASN A 364 -4.09 3.52 -2.96
N ALA A 365 -5.34 3.54 -3.43
CA ALA A 365 -5.72 4.31 -4.61
C ALA A 365 -5.54 5.82 -4.39
N LEU A 366 -5.93 6.35 -3.22
CA LEU A 366 -5.72 7.76 -2.89
C LEU A 366 -4.24 8.10 -2.75
N GLY A 367 -3.48 7.29 -2.01
CA GLY A 367 -2.05 7.46 -1.82
C GLY A 367 -1.30 7.52 -3.15
N ALA A 368 -1.68 6.68 -4.11
CA ALA A 368 -1.10 6.71 -5.45
C ALA A 368 -1.40 8.01 -6.22
N THR A 369 -2.60 8.61 -6.06
CA THR A 369 -2.85 9.93 -6.65
C THR A 369 -2.04 11.06 -6.01
N MET A 370 -1.42 10.84 -4.84
CA MET A 370 -0.61 11.83 -4.13
C MET A 370 0.87 11.80 -4.51
N ILE A 371 1.31 10.96 -5.47
CA ILE A 371 2.72 10.92 -5.93
C ILE A 371 3.30 12.29 -6.28
N PRO A 372 2.58 13.20 -6.98
CA PRO A 372 3.14 14.51 -7.30
C PRO A 372 3.46 15.34 -6.05
N ILE A 373 2.76 15.14 -4.94
CA ILE A 373 3.04 15.82 -3.66
C ILE A 373 4.39 15.36 -3.11
N GLU A 374 4.65 14.05 -3.09
CA GLU A 374 5.95 13.51 -2.67
C GLU A 374 7.07 14.03 -3.57
N GLN A 375 6.89 13.99 -4.89
CA GLN A 375 7.92 14.43 -5.85
C GLN A 375 8.30 15.89 -5.61
N ALA A 376 7.31 16.78 -5.43
CA ALA A 376 7.56 18.18 -5.13
C ALA A 376 8.31 18.38 -3.80
N GLU A 377 8.01 17.59 -2.77
CA GLU A 377 8.71 17.66 -1.49
C GLU A 377 10.17 17.18 -1.58
N ARG A 378 10.41 16.11 -2.35
CA ARG A 378 11.77 15.60 -2.63
C ARG A 378 12.60 16.63 -3.42
N ASP A 379 12.02 17.25 -4.45
CA ASP A 379 12.71 18.26 -5.26
C ASP A 379 13.11 19.49 -4.42
N ILE A 380 12.24 19.94 -3.51
CA ILE A 380 12.54 21.02 -2.56
C ILE A 380 13.70 20.61 -1.64
N TRP A 381 13.70 19.36 -1.17
CA TRP A 381 14.75 18.86 -0.28
C TRP A 381 16.11 18.81 -0.98
N TYR A 382 16.19 18.26 -2.20
CA TYR A 382 17.42 18.22 -2.99
C TYR A 382 17.94 19.62 -3.34
N ALA A 383 17.06 20.55 -3.72
CA ALA A 383 17.43 21.94 -4.00
C ALA A 383 17.99 22.65 -2.76
N ALA A 384 17.42 22.36 -1.58
CA ALA A 384 17.91 22.92 -0.32
C ALA A 384 19.29 22.34 0.06
N THR A 385 19.54 21.06 -0.17
CA THR A 385 20.84 20.43 0.12
C THR A 385 21.95 20.89 -0.83
N GLU A 386 21.68 21.04 -2.13
CA GLU A 386 22.66 21.59 -3.09
C GLU A 386 23.05 23.04 -2.72
N SER A 387 22.09 23.86 -2.28
CA SER A 387 22.36 25.24 -1.85
C SER A 387 23.20 25.35 -0.58
N LEU A 388 23.16 24.33 0.30
CA LEU A 388 23.96 24.29 1.52
C LEU A 388 25.39 23.83 1.23
N GLU A 389 25.60 22.94 0.26
CA GLU A 389 26.93 22.55 -0.21
C GLU A 389 27.64 23.69 -0.98
N GLU A 390 26.91 24.48 -1.77
CA GLU A 390 27.47 25.67 -2.45
C GLU A 390 27.85 26.82 -1.50
N VAL A 391 27.22 26.91 -0.31
CA VAL A 391 27.56 27.91 0.72
C VAL A 391 28.69 27.43 1.64
N ALA A 392 28.95 26.11 1.67
CA ALA A 392 30.03 25.50 2.44
C ALA A 392 31.34 25.32 1.65
N ALA A 393 31.31 25.51 0.33
CA ALA A 393 32.48 25.58 -0.58
C ALA A 393 32.96 27.02 -0.76
#